data_AF-A0A0M8MG44-F1
#
_entry.id   AF-A0A0M8MG44-F1
#
_cell.length_a   1.000
_cell.length_b   1.000
_cell.length_c   1.000
_cell.angle_alpha   90.00
_cell.angle_beta   90.00
_cell.angle_gamma   90.00
#
_symmetry.space_group_name_H-M   'P 1'
#
loop_
_entity.id
_entity.type
_entity.pdbx_description
1 polymer ?
#
loop_
_entity_poly.entity_id
_entity_poly.type
_entity_poly.pdbx_seq_one_letter_code
_entity_poly.pdbx_strand_id
1 'polypeptide(L)' 'MTTWEYLTTPLLIHNTAAILNNWGKQGWELVQVIPGPEGGLVAYFKRPVGGGDANAGLDAAAQAARQFEG' A
#
# COMPACT_ATOMS: atom_id res chain seq x y z
N MET A 1 -14.34 2.36 -6.89
CA MET A 1 -13.99 1.25 -5.97
C MET A 1 -12.49 1.29 -5.77
N THR A 2 -12.01 1.28 -4.53
CA THR A 2 -10.57 1.33 -4.26
C THR A 2 -9.92 0.01 -4.68
N THR A 3 -8.92 0.10 -5.55
CA THR A 3 -8.11 -1.05 -5.95
C THR A 3 -6.91 -1.13 -5.01
N TRP A 4 -6.40 -2.33 -4.72
CA TRP A 4 -5.31 -2.53 -3.76
C TRP A 4 -4.14 -3.28 -4.39
N GLU A 5 -2.93 -2.84 -4.04
CA GLU A 5 -1.66 -3.53 -4.26
C GLU A 5 -1.31 -4.23 -2.96
N TYR A 6 -0.70 -5.41 -3.06
CA TYR A 6 -0.27 -6.19 -1.90
C TYR A 6 1.20 -6.57 -2.05
N LEU A 7 1.93 -6.52 -0.94
CA LEU A 7 3.34 -6.86 -0.88
C LEU A 7 3.61 -7.76 0.33
N THR A 8 4.45 -8.76 0.13
CA THR A 8 4.91 -9.67 1.18
C THR A 8 6.43 -9.58 1.26
N THR A 9 6.98 -9.40 2.46
CA THR A 9 8.42 -9.20 2.66
C THR A 9 8.90 -9.93 3.92
N PRO A 10 10.07 -10.59 3.87
CA PRO A 10 10.65 -11.22 5.06
C PRO A 10 11.16 -10.14 6.04
N LEU A 11 11.02 -10.42 7.33
CA LEU A 11 11.55 -9.60 8.40
C LEU A 11 12.83 -10.24 8.96
N LEU A 12 13.92 -9.49 8.92
CA LEU A 12 15.19 -9.90 9.50
C LEU A 12 15.19 -9.62 11.01
N ILE A 13 15.59 -10.62 11.78
CA ILE A 13 15.76 -10.52 13.24
C ILE A 13 16.75 -9.38 13.54
N HIS A 14 16.48 -8.62 14.61
CA HIS A 14 17.17 -7.39 15.00
C HIS A 14 17.02 -6.19 14.05
N ASN A 15 16.34 -6.34 12.89
CA ASN A 15 16.11 -5.24 11.95
C ASN A 15 14.63 -5.01 11.59
N THR A 16 13.71 -5.70 12.27
CA THR A 16 12.27 -5.63 12.00
C THR A 16 11.73 -4.20 11.95
N ALA A 17 12.04 -3.38 12.95
CA ALA A 17 11.52 -2.01 13.03
C ALA A 17 11.96 -1.15 11.83
N ALA A 18 13.22 -1.27 11.40
CA ALA A 18 13.73 -0.53 10.24
C ALA A 18 13.01 -0.95 8.95
N ILE A 19 12.78 -2.25 8.76
CA ILE A 19 12.07 -2.79 7.58
C ILE A 19 10.63 -2.26 7.56
N LEU A 20 9.89 -2.36 8.67
CA LEU A 20 8.51 -1.86 8.75
C LEU A 20 8.43 -0.36 8.48
N ASN A 21 9.35 0.42 9.07
CA ASN A 21 9.40 1.87 8.85
C ASN A 21 9.72 2.23 7.39
N ASN A 22 10.61 1.49 6.74
CA ASN A 22 10.97 1.74 5.34
C ASN A 22 9.79 1.49 4.39
N TRP A 23 8.98 0.46 4.64
CA TRP A 23 7.76 0.22 3.87
C TRP A 23 6.67 1.25 4.20
N GLY A 24 6.47 1.57 5.48
CA GLY A 24 5.52 2.60 5.91
C GLY A 24 5.78 3.96 5.24
N LYS A 25 7.05 4.39 5.14
CA LYS A 25 7.45 5.61 4.44
C LYS A 25 7.11 5.61 2.94
N GLN A 26 7.00 4.45 2.32
CA GLN A 26 6.62 4.29 0.91
C GLN A 26 5.10 4.21 0.71
N GLY A 27 4.32 4.47 1.77
CA GLY A 27 2.85 4.45 1.75
C GLY A 27 2.25 3.06 1.85
N TRP A 28 3.02 2.05 2.26
CA TRP A 28 2.50 0.73 2.53
C TRP A 28 1.91 0.65 3.93
N GLU A 29 0.68 0.17 4.04
CA GLU A 29 0.02 -0.11 5.30
C GLU A 29 0.31 -1.56 5.71
N LEU A 30 0.83 -1.75 6.94
CA LEU A 30 1.05 -3.07 7.51
C LEU A 30 -0.30 -3.75 7.82
N VAL A 31 -0.50 -4.94 7.27
CA VAL A 31 -1.71 -5.75 7.49
C VAL A 31 -1.49 -6.76 8.62
N GLN A 32 -0.43 -7.56 8.53
CA GLN A 32 -0.13 -8.60 9.52
C GLN A 32 1.33 -9.03 9.46
N VAL A 33 1.84 -9.54 10.58
CA VAL A 33 3.09 -10.29 10.66
C VAL A 33 2.79 -11.72 11.12
N ILE A 34 3.28 -12.72 10.39
CA ILE A 34 3.13 -14.14 10.74
C ILE A 34 4.46 -14.89 10.69
N PRO A 35 4.59 -16.05 11.37
CA PRO A 35 5.71 -16.96 11.16
C PRO A 35 5.75 -17.49 9.73
N GLY A 36 6.92 -17.48 9.10
CA GLY A 36 7.13 -18.07 7.77
C GLY A 36 7.21 -19.60 7.79
N PRO A 37 6.91 -20.28 6.68
CA PRO A 37 6.93 -21.75 6.59
C PRO A 37 8.34 -22.35 6.80
N GLU A 38 9.39 -21.58 6.51
CA GLU A 38 10.80 -21.98 6.68
C GLU A 38 11.42 -21.42 7.97
N GLY A 39 10.60 -20.85 8.87
CA GLY A 39 11.05 -20.07 10.03
C GLY A 39 11.20 -18.58 9.73
N GLY A 40 11.39 -17.78 10.78
CA GLY A 40 11.42 -16.32 10.69
C GLY A 40 10.04 -15.67 10.61
N LEU A 41 10.00 -14.34 10.42
CA LEU A 41 8.77 -13.56 10.35
C LEU A 41 8.57 -13.00 8.94
N VAL A 42 7.32 -12.96 8.49
CA VAL A 42 6.92 -12.39 7.20
C VAL A 42 5.85 -11.32 7.46
N ALA A 43 6.00 -10.17 6.81
CA ALA A 43 5.05 -9.07 6.88
C ALA A 43 4.26 -8.94 5.59
N TYR A 44 2.94 -8.79 5.73
CA TYR A 44 2.00 -8.48 4.66
C TYR A 44 1.64 -7.01 4.70
N PHE A 45 1.68 -6.36 3.54
CA PHE A 45 1.35 -4.97 3.36
C PHE A 45 0.30 -4.79 2.27
N LYS A 46 -0.43 -3.68 2.33
CA LYS A 46 -1.32 -3.22 1.28
C LYS A 46 -1.13 -1.74 0.99
N ARG A 47 -1.48 -1.30 -0.22
CA ARG A 47 -1.49 0.12 -0.62
C ARG A 47 -2.56 0.34 -1.69
N PRO A 48 -3.32 1.45 -1.68
CA PRO A 48 -4.31 1.70 -2.74
C PRO A 48 -3.62 1.93 -4.10
N VAL A 49 -4.19 1.36 -5.16
CA VAL A 49 -3.78 1.53 -6.56
C VAL A 49 -4.76 2.47 -7.24
N GLY A 50 -4.24 3.50 -7.90
CA GLY A 50 -5.05 4.51 -8.57
C GLY A 50 -5.71 5.46 -7.58
N GLY A 51 -4.97 6.49 -7.18
CA GLY A 51 -5.51 7.61 -6.41
C GLY A 51 -6.05 7.20 -5.04
N GLY A 52 -5.17 6.92 -4.08
CA GLY A 52 -5.53 7.15 -2.67
C GLY A 52 -6.04 8.58 -2.50
N ASP A 53 -6.82 8.85 -1.45
CA ASP A 53 -7.64 10.07 -1.21
C ASP A 53 -6.96 11.44 -1.48
N ALA A 54 -5.64 11.48 -1.65
CA ALA A 54 -4.89 12.61 -2.19
C ALA A 54 -5.23 13.02 -3.65
N ASN A 55 -5.75 12.13 -4.49
CA ASN A 55 -6.05 12.43 -5.91
C ASN A 55 -7.55 12.40 -6.26
N ALA A 56 -8.43 12.13 -5.30
CA ALA A 56 -9.87 12.02 -5.54
C ALA A 56 -10.47 13.28 -6.20
N GLY A 57 -9.98 14.46 -5.85
CA GLY A 57 -10.40 15.72 -6.47
C GLY A 57 -9.95 15.90 -7.92
N LEU A 58 -8.77 15.39 -8.27
CA LEU A 58 -8.20 15.47 -9.63
C LEU A 58 -8.90 14.48 -10.57
N ASP A 59 -9.21 13.27 -10.10
CA ASP A 59 -9.99 12.29 -10.86
C ASP A 59 -11.44 12.75 -11.05
N ALA A 60 -12.05 13.38 -10.03
CA ALA A 60 -13.37 13.98 -10.14
C ALA A 60 -13.38 15.14 -11.15
N ALA A 61 -12.37 16.02 -11.13
CA ALA A 61 -12.22 17.09 -12.10
C ALA A 61 -12.01 16.56 -13.53
N ALA A 62 -11.20 15.52 -13.70
CA ALA A 62 -10.96 14.88 -14.99
C ALA A 62 -12.20 14.15 -15.54
N GLN A 63 -13.07 13.62 -14.68
CA GLN A 63 -14.36 13.05 -15.10
C GLN A 63 -15.38 14.14 -15.43
N ALA A 64 -15.45 15.21 -14.64
CA ALA A 64 -16.33 16.33 -14.89
C ALA A 64 -16.00 17.01 -16.24
N ALA A 65 -14.72 17.29 -16.53
CA ALA A 65 -14.30 17.89 -17.80
C ALA A 65 -14.77 17.08 -19.02
N ARG A 66 -14.70 15.75 -18.95
CA ARG A 66 -15.17 14.84 -20.01
C ARG A 66 -16.69 14.84 -20.21
N GLN A 67 -17.46 15.24 -19.20
CA GLN A 67 -18.93 15.30 -19.29
C GLN A 67 -19.43 16.63 -19.88
N PHE A 68 -18.61 17.69 -19.87
CA PHE A 68 -18.97 19.01 -20.41
C PHE A 68 -18.60 19.21 -21.88
N GLU A 69 -17.89 18.26 -22.50
CA GLU A 69 -17.51 18.29 -23.92
C GLU A 69 -18.51 17.54 -24.84
N GLY A 70 -19.69 17.18 -24.32
CA GLY A 70 -20.80 16.55 -25.05
C GLY A 70 -21.97 17.49 -25.30
#